data_AF-A0A2E9RVL2-F1
#
_entry.id   AF-A0A2E9RVL2-F1
#
_cell.length_a   1.000
_cell.length_b   1.000
_cell.length_c   1.000
_cell.angle_alpha   90.00
_cell.angle_beta   90.00
_cell.angle_gamma   90.00
#
_symmetry.space_group_name_H-M   'P 1'
#
loop_
_entity.id
_entity.type
_entity.pdbx_description
1 polymer ?
#
loop_
_entity_poly.entity_id
_entity_poly.type
_entity_poly.pdbx_seq_one_letter_code
_entity_poly.pdbx_strand_id
1 'polypeptide(L)'
;MKKTFTLILATGILAMGSFAFSQETERKAPALALKAIDAGKLEAVGKSLKEAIAAGKLTEDEAKAKWDALMKGRGNKKPAAGKGDLGKGKKPPTDAKRSLTNRPQVNRPAKPELSDETKAQLEAIKKDKDALKTAIGDELEKLGLGKDSSKEDVRAAVEAFREANKDRFAAIKEASEKVHETLKAVRPERKKRPEPTPEIKAKIAAVKAVGKKLHESRGNLRKELKDASDENRKVLIEKFKADNKDKHEELKAAHKELKEAVRAAKETGDSRTSE
;
A
#
# COMPACT_ATOMS: atom_id res chain seq x y z
N MET A 1 -0.29 -86.58 -19.21
CA MET A 1 1.04 -86.59 -18.55
C MET A 1 2.07 -86.11 -19.56
N LYS A 2 3.10 -85.41 -19.07
CA LYS A 2 4.38 -85.16 -19.74
C LYS A 2 4.39 -84.10 -20.87
N LYS A 3 4.98 -82.97 -20.47
CA LYS A 3 5.72 -81.95 -21.22
C LYS A 3 6.14 -82.38 -22.64
N THR A 4 5.76 -81.56 -23.62
CA THR A 4 6.44 -81.48 -24.91
C THR A 4 7.05 -80.09 -25.06
N PHE A 5 8.37 -80.08 -25.00
CA PHE A 5 9.26 -79.04 -25.48
C PHE A 5 9.42 -79.21 -27.01
N THR A 6 10.08 -78.23 -27.64
CA THR A 6 10.68 -78.26 -28.99
C THR A 6 9.69 -78.24 -30.18
N LEU A 7 9.88 -77.54 -31.30
CA LEU A 7 10.84 -76.52 -31.77
C LEU A 7 10.50 -76.27 -33.26
N ILE A 8 10.53 -75.00 -33.69
CA ILE A 8 10.87 -74.47 -35.04
C ILE A 8 10.11 -74.98 -36.28
N LEU A 9 9.43 -74.06 -36.99
CA LEU A 9 9.87 -73.41 -38.26
C LEU A 9 8.83 -72.31 -38.57
N ALA A 10 9.22 -71.02 -38.60
CA ALA A 10 9.69 -70.29 -39.79
C ALA A 10 8.67 -70.31 -40.93
N THR A 11 8.24 -69.22 -41.57
CA THR A 11 8.64 -67.80 -41.60
C THR A 11 7.57 -67.15 -42.49
N GLY A 12 7.13 -65.92 -42.22
CA GLY A 12 6.31 -65.22 -43.21
C GLY A 12 5.67 -63.91 -42.77
N ILE A 13 6.44 -62.82 -42.90
CA ILE A 13 6.01 -61.48 -43.36
C ILE A 13 5.13 -60.68 -42.36
N LEU A 14 5.70 -59.79 -41.55
CA LEU A 14 6.19 -58.41 -41.78
C LEU A 14 5.22 -57.35 -41.21
N ALA A 15 5.30 -57.27 -39.87
CA ALA A 15 5.14 -56.16 -38.93
C ALA A 15 4.44 -54.85 -39.34
N MET A 16 3.29 -54.63 -38.69
CA MET A 16 2.88 -53.33 -38.16
C MET A 16 3.46 -53.13 -36.75
N GLY A 17 3.82 -51.88 -36.41
CA GLY A 17 3.72 -51.38 -35.02
C GLY A 17 5.03 -51.08 -34.27
N SER A 18 5.39 -49.80 -34.26
CA SER A 18 5.89 -49.01 -33.13
C SER A 18 7.18 -49.43 -32.40
N PHE A 19 8.27 -48.67 -32.56
CA PHE A 19 8.97 -47.99 -31.44
C PHE A 19 10.14 -47.11 -31.93
N ALA A 20 10.48 -46.08 -31.12
CA ALA A 20 11.76 -45.33 -31.08
C ALA A 20 12.04 -44.38 -32.27
N PHE A 21 12.79 -43.27 -32.18
CA PHE A 21 13.50 -42.52 -31.15
C PHE A 21 14.33 -41.46 -31.92
N SER A 22 14.50 -40.27 -31.34
CA SER A 22 15.57 -39.29 -31.63
C SER A 22 15.63 -38.44 -32.92
N GLN A 23 15.88 -37.16 -32.60
CA GLN A 23 16.63 -36.09 -33.27
C GLN A 23 16.06 -35.38 -34.50
N GLU A 24 15.51 -34.19 -34.19
CA GLU A 24 16.12 -32.90 -34.57
C GLU A 24 16.33 -32.66 -36.07
N THR A 25 15.44 -31.87 -36.66
CA THR A 25 15.78 -30.74 -37.52
C THR A 25 14.50 -29.98 -37.91
N GLU A 26 14.48 -28.71 -37.51
CA GLU A 26 13.78 -27.60 -38.13
C GLU A 26 12.31 -27.79 -38.54
N ARG A 27 11.41 -27.48 -37.61
CA ARG A 27 10.09 -26.97 -37.97
C ARG A 27 9.77 -25.70 -37.20
N LYS A 28 9.88 -24.60 -37.93
CA LYS A 28 9.10 -23.36 -37.84
C LYS A 28 8.04 -23.41 -36.74
N ALA A 29 8.22 -22.54 -35.75
CA ALA A 29 7.23 -22.19 -34.77
C ALA A 29 5.82 -22.07 -35.40
N PRO A 30 4.85 -22.92 -35.04
CA PRO A 30 3.48 -22.46 -35.01
C PRO A 30 3.39 -21.55 -33.79
N ALA A 31 3.21 -20.26 -34.05
CA ALA A 31 2.81 -19.27 -33.07
C ALA A 31 1.52 -19.75 -32.39
N LEU A 32 1.64 -20.60 -31.38
CA LEU A 32 0.56 -20.98 -30.50
C LEU A 32 0.30 -19.77 -29.61
N ALA A 33 -0.70 -19.02 -30.04
CA ALA A 33 -1.39 -17.99 -29.28
C ALA A 33 -1.36 -18.31 -27.78
N LEU A 34 -0.59 -17.52 -27.03
CA LEU A 34 -0.63 -17.42 -25.58
C LEU A 34 -2.04 -17.00 -25.17
N LYS A 35 -2.94 -17.98 -25.06
CA LYS A 35 -4.23 -17.84 -24.40
C LYS A 35 -3.95 -17.53 -22.94
N ALA A 36 -4.53 -16.44 -22.45
CA ALA A 36 -4.49 -16.05 -21.06
C ALA A 36 -4.89 -17.26 -20.18
N ILE A 37 -3.97 -17.71 -19.33
CA ILE A 37 -4.24 -18.77 -18.36
C ILE A 37 -5.07 -18.13 -17.23
N ASP A 38 -6.30 -18.58 -17.00
CA ASP A 38 -7.16 -18.06 -15.94
C ASP A 38 -6.59 -18.36 -14.54
N ALA A 39 -6.98 -17.57 -13.53
CA ALA A 39 -6.47 -17.71 -12.15
C ALA A 39 -6.66 -19.13 -11.58
N GLY A 40 -7.76 -19.82 -11.92
CA GLY A 40 -7.99 -21.20 -11.49
C GLY A 40 -6.99 -22.22 -12.06
N LYS A 41 -6.44 -21.98 -13.25
CA LYS A 41 -5.41 -22.86 -13.85
C LYS A 41 -4.03 -22.63 -13.23
N LEU A 42 -3.74 -21.43 -12.73
CA LEU A 42 -2.49 -21.16 -11.99
C LEU A 42 -2.45 -21.88 -10.64
N GLU A 43 -3.57 -21.92 -9.91
CA GLU A 43 -3.63 -22.67 -8.66
C GLU A 43 -3.48 -24.18 -8.89
N ALA A 44 -4.04 -24.71 -9.97
CA ALA A 44 -3.85 -26.10 -10.37
C ALA A 44 -2.38 -26.41 -10.69
N VAL A 45 -1.69 -25.52 -11.41
CA VAL A 45 -0.26 -25.68 -11.72
C VAL A 45 0.59 -25.58 -10.46
N GLY A 46 0.28 -24.65 -9.55
CA GLY A 46 0.96 -24.52 -8.26
C GLY A 46 0.79 -25.77 -7.37
N LYS A 47 -0.40 -26.38 -7.35
CA LYS A 47 -0.65 -27.65 -6.65
C LYS A 47 0.13 -28.80 -7.29
N SER A 48 0.13 -28.90 -8.63
CA SER A 48 0.87 -29.95 -9.33
C SER A 48 2.39 -29.85 -9.17
N LEU A 49 2.95 -28.62 -9.07
CA LEU A 49 4.38 -28.43 -8.82
C LEU A 49 4.74 -28.87 -7.40
N LYS A 50 3.89 -28.56 -6.40
CA LYS A 50 4.08 -29.02 -5.02
C LYS A 50 3.97 -30.55 -4.89
N GLU A 51 3.02 -31.17 -5.59
CA GLU A 51 2.89 -32.62 -5.63
C GLU A 51 4.08 -33.29 -6.34
N ALA A 52 4.65 -32.67 -7.37
CA ALA A 52 5.85 -33.17 -8.04
C ALA A 52 7.11 -33.09 -7.17
N ILE A 53 7.22 -32.06 -6.32
CA ILE A 53 8.27 -31.94 -5.29
C ILE A 53 8.07 -33.02 -4.22
N ALA A 54 6.83 -33.18 -3.73
CA ALA A 54 6.50 -34.20 -2.73
C ALA A 54 6.71 -35.64 -3.25
N ALA A 55 6.54 -35.85 -4.56
CA ALA A 55 6.82 -37.12 -5.22
C ALA A 55 8.31 -37.31 -5.58
N GLY A 56 9.20 -36.37 -5.26
CA GLY A 56 10.63 -36.42 -5.58
C GLY A 56 10.95 -36.37 -7.08
N LYS A 57 9.96 -36.03 -7.92
CA LYS A 57 10.09 -35.98 -9.39
C LYS A 57 10.69 -34.67 -9.90
N LEU A 58 10.89 -33.71 -9.00
CA LEU A 58 11.30 -32.36 -9.29
C LEU A 58 11.96 -31.78 -8.03
N THR A 59 13.08 -31.10 -8.20
CA THR A 59 13.72 -30.37 -7.08
C THR A 59 13.01 -29.03 -6.87
N GLU A 60 13.13 -28.46 -5.66
CA GLU A 60 12.49 -27.18 -5.33
C GLU A 60 12.95 -26.04 -6.26
N ASP A 61 14.23 -26.05 -6.65
CA ASP A 61 14.81 -25.05 -7.56
C ASP A 61 14.27 -25.18 -8.99
N GLU A 62 14.09 -26.41 -9.47
CA GLU A 62 13.47 -26.65 -10.79
C GLU A 62 11.99 -26.27 -10.81
N ALA A 63 11.27 -26.49 -9.71
CA ALA A 63 9.87 -26.11 -9.59
C ALA A 63 9.71 -24.60 -9.55
N LYS A 64 10.61 -23.91 -8.83
CA LYS A 64 10.67 -22.45 -8.78
C LYS A 64 11.04 -21.85 -10.15
N ALA A 65 12.01 -22.43 -10.85
CA ALA A 65 12.36 -22.01 -12.21
C ALA A 65 11.19 -22.18 -13.19
N LYS A 66 10.44 -23.29 -13.10
CA LYS A 66 9.22 -23.52 -13.91
C LYS A 66 8.11 -22.53 -13.57
N TRP A 67 7.92 -22.21 -12.30
CA TRP A 67 6.97 -21.19 -11.85
C TRP A 67 7.37 -19.78 -12.32
N ASP A 68 8.64 -19.42 -12.17
CA ASP A 68 9.16 -18.12 -12.58
C ASP A 68 9.14 -17.96 -14.11
N ALA A 69 9.39 -19.03 -14.88
CA ALA A 69 9.23 -19.04 -16.32
C ALA A 69 7.75 -18.83 -16.74
N LEU A 70 6.82 -19.49 -16.05
CA LEU A 70 5.38 -19.31 -16.25
C LEU A 70 4.93 -17.87 -15.92
N MET A 71 5.59 -17.23 -14.96
CA MET A 71 5.30 -15.85 -14.51
C MET A 71 6.06 -14.78 -15.31
N LYS A 72 7.21 -15.09 -15.93
CA LYS A 72 8.02 -14.15 -16.74
C LYS A 72 7.31 -13.67 -18.01
N GLY A 73 6.38 -14.46 -18.56
CA GLY A 73 5.48 -14.05 -19.64
C GLY A 73 4.31 -13.16 -19.17
N ARG A 74 4.09 -13.06 -17.86
CA ARG A 74 3.13 -12.16 -17.22
C ARG A 74 3.86 -10.94 -16.66
N GLY A 75 4.48 -10.16 -17.55
CA GLY A 75 4.90 -8.80 -17.23
C GLY A 75 3.76 -8.08 -16.51
N ASN A 76 4.11 -7.39 -15.41
CA ASN A 76 3.27 -6.82 -14.36
C ASN A 76 1.99 -6.09 -14.84
N LYS A 77 1.00 -6.82 -15.35
CA LYS A 77 -0.39 -6.38 -15.47
C LYS A 77 -1.07 -6.80 -14.19
N LYS A 78 -1.01 -5.89 -13.22
CA LYS A 78 -2.05 -5.72 -12.21
C LYS A 78 -3.40 -6.08 -12.84
N PRO A 79 -4.25 -6.93 -12.23
CA PRO A 79 -5.57 -7.16 -12.76
C PRO A 79 -6.26 -5.81 -12.92
N ALA A 80 -6.45 -5.41 -14.17
CA ALA A 80 -7.31 -4.31 -14.50
C ALA A 80 -8.72 -4.80 -14.19
N ALA A 81 -9.17 -4.56 -12.96
CA ALA A 81 -10.58 -4.44 -12.69
C ALA A 81 -11.11 -3.37 -13.68
N GLY A 82 -11.76 -3.84 -14.75
CA GLY A 82 -12.53 -3.02 -15.69
C GLY A 82 -11.75 -1.99 -16.52
N LYS A 83 -10.87 -2.43 -17.42
CA LYS A 83 -10.78 -1.78 -18.75
C LYS A 83 -11.60 -2.61 -19.74
N GLY A 84 -12.91 -2.62 -19.51
CA GLY A 84 -13.84 -2.88 -20.60
C GLY A 84 -13.66 -1.78 -21.64
N ASP A 85 -13.56 -2.20 -22.89
CA ASP A 85 -13.75 -1.39 -24.06
C ASP A 85 -15.01 -0.52 -23.91
N LEU A 86 -14.81 0.72 -23.45
CA LEU A 86 -15.83 1.74 -23.57
C LEU A 86 -15.51 2.44 -24.89
N GLY A 87 -16.06 1.85 -25.95
CA GLY A 87 -16.24 2.49 -27.23
C GLY A 87 -16.73 3.93 -27.05
N LYS A 88 -16.52 4.72 -28.11
CA LYS A 88 -16.96 6.11 -28.22
C LYS A 88 -18.44 6.25 -27.80
N GLY A 89 -18.65 6.49 -26.52
CA GLY A 89 -19.96 6.55 -25.88
C GLY A 89 -19.80 7.47 -24.70
N LYS A 90 -20.49 8.61 -24.77
CA LYS A 90 -20.50 9.63 -23.72
C LYS A 90 -20.75 8.95 -22.38
N LYS A 91 -19.80 9.06 -21.44
CA LYS A 91 -20.04 8.69 -20.04
C LYS A 91 -21.29 9.46 -19.56
N PRO A 92 -22.27 8.81 -18.92
CA PRO A 92 -23.32 9.54 -18.22
C PRO A 92 -22.64 10.43 -17.15
N PRO A 93 -23.11 11.67 -16.94
CA PRO A 93 -22.44 12.59 -16.03
C PRO A 93 -22.56 12.03 -14.62
N THR A 94 -21.45 11.62 -14.03
CA THR A 94 -21.40 11.45 -12.57
C THR A 94 -21.50 12.83 -11.96
N ASP A 95 -22.51 13.06 -11.11
CA ASP A 95 -22.73 14.33 -10.41
C ASP A 95 -21.52 14.78 -9.57
N ALA A 96 -20.57 13.88 -9.31
CA ALA A 96 -19.28 14.16 -8.70
C ALA A 96 -18.35 15.06 -9.54
N LYS A 97 -18.50 15.13 -10.88
CA LYS A 97 -17.76 16.11 -11.71
C LYS A 97 -18.43 17.48 -11.77
N ARG A 98 -19.75 17.59 -11.53
CA ARG A 98 -20.46 18.88 -11.42
C ARG A 98 -20.10 19.64 -10.14
N SER A 99 -19.74 18.95 -9.07
CA SER A 99 -19.41 19.60 -7.79
C SER A 99 -17.99 20.17 -7.70
N LEU A 100 -17.07 19.76 -8.58
CA LEU A 100 -15.71 20.31 -8.64
C LEU A 100 -15.66 21.65 -9.38
N THR A 101 -16.50 21.82 -10.42
CA THR A 101 -16.57 23.06 -11.21
C THR A 101 -17.35 24.17 -10.50
N ASN A 102 -18.26 23.82 -9.60
CA ASN A 102 -19.06 24.77 -8.81
C ASN A 102 -18.55 24.96 -7.37
N ARG A 103 -17.29 24.60 -7.08
CA ARG A 103 -16.69 24.99 -5.80
C ARG A 103 -16.33 26.47 -5.89
N PRO A 104 -16.92 27.36 -5.06
CA PRO A 104 -16.53 28.76 -5.05
C PRO A 104 -15.02 28.84 -4.88
N GLN A 105 -14.32 29.54 -5.78
CA GLN A 105 -12.92 29.85 -5.55
C GLN A 105 -12.87 30.68 -4.28
N VAL A 106 -12.36 30.07 -3.21
CA VAL A 106 -12.14 30.78 -1.96
C VAL A 106 -11.03 31.78 -2.27
N ASN A 107 -11.37 33.07 -2.37
CA ASN A 107 -10.42 34.17 -2.46
C ASN A 107 -9.52 34.11 -1.24
N ARG A 108 -8.38 33.43 -1.38
CA ARG A 108 -7.37 33.37 -0.34
C ARG A 108 -6.63 34.70 -0.37
N PRO A 109 -6.40 35.32 0.80
CA PRO A 109 -5.50 36.47 0.84
C PRO A 109 -4.16 36.07 0.21
N ALA A 110 -3.54 37.01 -0.50
CA ALA A 110 -2.21 36.81 -1.05
C ALA A 110 -1.27 36.34 0.06
N LYS A 111 -0.42 35.35 -0.25
CA LYS A 111 0.63 34.97 0.70
C LYS A 111 1.54 36.19 0.86
N PRO A 112 1.82 36.63 2.10
CA PRO A 112 2.82 37.66 2.31
C PRO A 112 4.14 37.23 1.68
N GLU A 113 4.83 38.17 1.04
CA GLU A 113 6.18 37.91 0.57
C GLU A 113 7.12 37.80 1.77
N LEU A 114 7.96 36.77 1.75
CA LEU A 114 8.96 36.57 2.80
C LEU A 114 10.07 37.60 2.63
N SER A 115 10.58 38.13 3.73
CA SER A 115 11.80 38.95 3.69
C SER A 115 12.96 38.13 3.13
N ASP A 116 13.89 38.79 2.46
CA ASP A 116 15.05 38.13 1.87
C ASP A 116 15.93 37.45 2.93
N GLU A 117 15.95 38.00 4.14
CA GLU A 117 16.59 37.39 5.31
C GLU A 117 15.95 36.04 5.69
N THR A 118 14.62 35.96 5.76
CA THR A 118 13.93 34.69 6.09
C THR A 118 14.12 33.65 4.98
N LYS A 119 14.18 34.07 3.70
CA LYS A 119 14.52 33.17 2.58
C LYS A 119 15.94 32.63 2.71
N ALA A 120 16.92 33.49 3.04
CA ALA A 120 18.30 33.07 3.25
C ALA A 120 18.44 32.08 4.41
N GLN A 121 17.75 32.32 5.53
CA GLN A 121 17.70 31.41 6.68
C GLN A 121 17.10 30.04 6.32
N LEU A 122 16.04 30.02 5.49
CA LEU A 122 15.45 28.77 5.00
C LEU A 122 16.39 27.95 4.12
N GLU A 123 17.10 28.61 3.19
CA GLU A 123 18.08 27.95 2.33
C GLU A 123 19.29 27.44 3.12
N ALA A 124 19.74 28.17 4.16
CA ALA A 124 20.78 27.70 5.07
C ALA A 124 20.34 26.44 5.84
N ILE A 125 19.16 26.47 6.47
CA ILE A 125 18.58 25.32 7.18
C ILE A 125 18.43 24.10 6.25
N LYS A 126 18.04 24.33 5.00
CA LYS A 126 17.90 23.28 3.99
C LYS A 126 19.26 22.64 3.68
N LYS A 127 20.28 23.46 3.41
CA LYS A 127 21.66 22.98 3.18
C LYS A 127 22.18 22.18 4.37
N ASP A 128 21.96 22.63 5.60
CA ASP A 128 22.38 21.92 6.80
C ASP A 128 21.68 20.55 6.96
N LYS A 129 20.38 20.49 6.65
CA LYS A 129 19.62 19.22 6.65
C LYS A 129 20.11 18.27 5.56
N ASP A 130 20.37 18.78 4.37
CA ASP A 130 20.88 17.96 3.26
C ASP A 130 22.29 17.44 3.59
N ALA A 131 23.15 18.27 4.17
CA ALA A 131 24.49 17.87 4.63
C ALA A 131 24.45 16.80 5.74
N LEU A 132 23.51 16.88 6.69
CA LEU A 132 23.33 15.81 7.69
C LEU A 132 22.80 14.52 7.06
N LYS A 133 21.94 14.63 6.05
CA LYS A 133 21.40 13.47 5.32
C LYS A 133 22.47 12.77 4.49
N THR A 134 23.38 13.51 3.86
CA THR A 134 24.52 12.90 3.16
C THR A 134 25.49 12.28 4.15
N ALA A 135 25.82 13.00 5.24
CA ALA A 135 26.77 12.52 6.25
C ALA A 135 26.35 11.20 6.91
N ILE A 136 25.06 11.02 7.24
CA ILE A 136 24.60 9.71 7.77
C ILE A 136 24.72 8.60 6.72
N GLY A 137 24.51 8.91 5.42
CA GLY A 137 24.71 7.96 4.34
C GLY A 137 26.19 7.53 4.24
N ASP A 138 27.09 8.50 4.25
CA ASP A 138 28.54 8.27 4.20
C ASP A 138 29.03 7.48 5.42
N GLU A 139 28.46 7.75 6.60
CA GLU A 139 28.81 7.04 7.83
C GLU A 139 28.32 5.59 7.84
N LEU A 140 27.11 5.34 7.33
CA LEU A 140 26.62 3.99 7.13
C LEU A 140 27.47 3.23 6.10
N GLU A 141 27.89 3.88 5.00
CA GLU A 141 28.78 3.27 4.01
C GLU A 141 30.16 2.95 4.58
N LYS A 142 30.75 3.86 5.38
CA LYS A 142 32.03 3.63 6.10
C LYS A 142 31.96 2.43 7.04
N LEU A 143 30.81 2.21 7.69
CA LEU A 143 30.59 1.07 8.57
C LEU A 143 30.25 -0.22 7.81
N GLY A 144 30.21 -0.19 6.47
CA GLY A 144 29.77 -1.31 5.64
C GLY A 144 28.29 -1.66 5.83
N LEU A 145 27.51 -0.73 6.39
CA LEU A 145 26.08 -0.91 6.66
C LEU A 145 25.29 -0.53 5.42
N GLY A 146 24.93 -1.55 4.64
CA GLY A 146 24.20 -1.44 3.38
C GLY A 146 22.73 -1.85 3.49
N LYS A 147 22.16 -2.23 2.35
CA LYS A 147 20.75 -2.71 2.28
C LYS A 147 20.54 -4.08 2.92
N ASP A 148 21.60 -4.89 3.00
CA ASP A 148 21.55 -6.28 3.49
C ASP A 148 21.99 -6.40 4.96
N SER A 149 22.34 -5.29 5.61
CA SER A 149 22.75 -5.26 7.01
C SER A 149 21.57 -5.45 7.97
N SER A 150 21.87 -5.93 9.18
CA SER A 150 20.82 -6.10 10.19
C SER A 150 20.19 -4.74 10.54
N LYS A 151 18.89 -4.75 10.80
CA LYS A 151 18.14 -3.53 11.09
C LYS A 151 18.59 -2.91 12.41
N GLU A 152 19.05 -3.75 13.32
CA GLU A 152 19.55 -3.43 14.64
C GLU A 152 20.89 -2.68 14.54
N ASP A 153 21.81 -3.13 13.68
CA ASP A 153 23.11 -2.47 13.49
C ASP A 153 22.96 -1.11 12.82
N VAL A 154 22.10 -1.01 11.79
CA VAL A 154 21.78 0.28 11.14
C VAL A 154 21.16 1.25 12.14
N ARG A 155 20.29 0.78 13.04
CA ARG A 155 19.69 1.62 14.09
C ARG A 155 20.74 2.12 15.07
N ALA A 156 21.61 1.24 15.56
CA ALA A 156 22.67 1.61 16.49
C ALA A 156 23.61 2.67 15.88
N ALA A 157 24.00 2.51 14.62
CA ALA A 157 24.82 3.49 13.90
C ALA A 157 24.10 4.84 13.73
N VAL A 158 22.80 4.84 13.40
CA VAL A 158 22.01 6.07 13.28
C VAL A 158 21.83 6.76 14.63
N GLU A 159 21.68 6.02 15.73
CA GLU A 159 21.59 6.59 17.08
C GLU A 159 22.93 7.20 17.52
N ALA A 160 24.05 6.52 17.28
CA ALA A 160 25.38 7.06 17.53
C ALA A 160 25.64 8.34 16.72
N PHE A 161 25.30 8.36 15.43
CA PHE A 161 25.40 9.55 14.59
C PHE A 161 24.54 10.70 15.10
N ARG A 162 23.31 10.41 15.57
CA ARG A 162 22.41 11.41 16.13
C ARG A 162 22.96 12.03 17.41
N GLU A 163 23.52 11.23 18.31
CA GLU A 163 24.15 11.74 19.53
C GLU A 163 25.41 12.54 19.23
N ALA A 164 26.26 12.08 18.30
CA ALA A 164 27.46 12.81 17.87
C ALA A 164 27.14 14.15 17.19
N ASN A 165 25.98 14.26 16.53
CA ASN A 165 25.54 15.49 15.84
C ASN A 165 24.42 16.23 16.59
N LYS A 166 24.21 15.93 17.88
CA LYS A 166 23.10 16.47 18.67
C LYS A 166 23.04 18.00 18.65
N ASP A 167 24.19 18.66 18.75
CA ASP A 167 24.28 20.12 18.71
C ASP A 167 23.88 20.68 17.34
N ARG A 168 24.22 20.00 16.24
CA ARG A 168 23.80 20.38 14.89
C ARG A 168 22.29 20.23 14.71
N PHE A 169 21.70 19.15 15.24
CA PHE A 169 20.25 18.97 15.23
C PHE A 169 19.54 20.02 16.09
N ALA A 170 20.09 20.37 17.26
CA ALA A 170 19.57 21.42 18.12
C ALA A 170 19.62 22.79 17.42
N ALA A 171 20.76 23.15 16.82
CA ALA A 171 20.91 24.40 16.08
C ALA A 171 19.93 24.50 14.89
N ILE A 172 19.78 23.43 14.11
CA ILE A 172 18.78 23.38 13.01
C ILE A 172 17.37 23.55 13.54
N LYS A 173 17.05 22.91 14.68
CA LYS A 173 15.72 23.01 15.31
C LYS A 173 15.46 24.45 15.74
N GLU A 174 16.36 25.07 16.49
CA GLU A 174 16.23 26.47 16.93
C GLU A 174 16.13 27.44 15.77
N ALA A 175 16.97 27.29 14.74
CA ALA A 175 16.90 28.12 13.53
C ALA A 175 15.54 27.96 12.83
N SER A 176 15.03 26.72 12.75
CA SER A 176 13.72 26.46 12.14
C SER A 176 12.54 26.99 12.96
N GLU A 177 12.65 27.00 14.30
CA GLU A 177 11.64 27.58 15.18
C GLU A 177 11.62 29.11 15.08
N LYS A 178 12.78 29.76 14.99
CA LYS A 178 12.88 31.21 14.72
C LYS A 178 12.22 31.57 13.39
N VAL A 179 12.51 30.82 12.32
CA VAL A 179 11.83 30.99 11.03
C VAL A 179 10.33 30.71 11.15
N HIS A 180 9.92 29.71 11.93
CA HIS A 180 8.50 29.43 12.12
C HIS A 180 7.75 30.59 12.80
N GLU A 181 8.32 31.18 13.85
CA GLU A 181 7.69 32.30 14.57
C GLU A 181 7.68 33.58 13.72
N THR A 182 8.72 33.87 12.95
CA THR A 182 8.69 35.00 11.98
C THR A 182 7.60 34.81 10.92
N LEU A 183 7.48 33.60 10.35
CA LEU A 183 6.41 33.27 9.40
C LEU A 183 5.01 33.34 10.00
N LYS A 184 4.88 33.02 11.29
CA LYS A 184 3.62 33.08 12.04
C LYS A 184 3.23 34.52 12.35
N ALA A 185 4.20 35.39 12.66
CA ALA A 185 3.96 36.82 12.89
C ALA A 185 3.53 37.55 11.60
N VAL A 186 4.12 37.19 10.45
CA VAL A 186 3.77 37.76 9.14
C VAL A 186 2.44 37.18 8.60
N ARG A 187 1.90 36.14 9.23
CA ARG A 187 0.69 35.46 8.76
C ARG A 187 -0.53 36.37 8.93
N PRO A 188 -1.31 36.62 7.85
CA PRO A 188 -2.54 37.39 7.96
C PRO A 188 -3.50 36.74 8.96
N GLU A 189 -4.17 37.57 9.77
CA GLU A 189 -5.19 37.10 10.70
C GLU A 189 -6.24 36.28 9.95
N ARG A 190 -6.45 35.06 10.43
CA ARG A 190 -7.50 34.21 9.86
C ARG A 190 -8.83 34.79 10.29
N LYS A 191 -9.69 35.12 9.32
CA LYS A 191 -11.11 35.42 9.59
C LYS A 191 -11.67 34.43 10.59
N LYS A 192 -12.20 34.92 11.72
CA LYS A 192 -12.80 34.07 12.75
C LYS A 192 -13.91 33.25 12.11
N ARG A 193 -13.86 31.93 12.31
CA ARG A 193 -14.93 31.06 11.83
C ARG A 193 -16.12 31.26 12.76
N PRO A 194 -17.35 31.46 12.24
CA PRO A 194 -18.55 31.46 13.07
C PRO A 194 -18.53 30.24 13.98
N GLU A 195 -18.75 30.47 15.27
CA GLU A 195 -18.73 29.38 16.24
C GLU A 195 -19.92 28.46 15.98
N PRO A 196 -19.74 27.13 16.03
CA PRO A 196 -20.87 26.22 16.00
C PRO A 196 -21.78 26.49 17.20
N THR A 197 -23.09 26.40 16.99
CA THR A 197 -24.09 26.49 18.05
C THR A 197 -23.79 25.49 19.18
N PRO A 198 -24.23 25.74 20.42
CA PRO A 198 -23.99 24.84 21.55
C PRO A 198 -24.47 23.40 21.26
N GLU A 199 -25.56 23.24 20.52
CA GLU A 199 -26.06 21.94 20.08
C GLU A 199 -25.08 21.22 19.12
N ILE A 200 -24.53 21.93 18.13
CA ILE A 200 -23.53 21.37 17.21
C ILE A 200 -22.23 21.05 17.98
N LYS A 201 -21.82 21.89 18.94
CA LYS A 201 -20.65 21.62 19.81
C LYS A 201 -20.84 20.33 20.60
N ALA A 202 -22.02 20.10 21.18
CA ALA A 202 -22.35 18.86 21.89
C ALA A 202 -22.27 17.62 20.98
N LYS A 203 -22.85 17.69 19.77
CA LYS A 203 -22.77 16.59 18.78
C LYS A 203 -21.35 16.32 18.30
N ILE A 204 -20.52 17.35 18.14
CA ILE A 204 -19.07 17.19 17.85
C ILE A 204 -18.36 16.47 19.01
N ALA A 205 -18.66 16.84 20.25
CA ALA A 205 -18.05 16.21 21.42
C ALA A 205 -18.43 14.72 21.51
N ALA A 206 -19.69 14.37 21.24
CA ALA A 206 -20.16 12.98 21.19
C ALA A 206 -19.39 12.15 20.14
N VAL A 207 -19.26 12.65 18.90
CA VAL A 207 -18.46 12.00 17.85
C VAL A 207 -17.01 11.80 18.29
N LYS A 208 -16.40 12.82 18.91
CA LYS A 208 -15.01 12.74 19.40
C LYS A 208 -14.85 11.69 20.51
N ALA A 209 -15.81 11.61 21.43
CA ALA A 209 -15.77 10.66 22.54
C ALA A 209 -15.82 9.21 22.04
N VAL A 210 -16.74 8.89 21.13
CA VAL A 210 -16.83 7.55 20.50
C VAL A 210 -15.59 7.24 19.68
N GLY A 211 -15.12 8.22 18.88
CA GLY A 211 -13.91 8.09 18.08
C GLY A 211 -12.64 7.83 18.91
N LYS A 212 -12.50 8.47 20.08
CA LYS A 212 -11.37 8.26 21.00
C LYS A 212 -11.34 6.84 21.54
N LYS A 213 -12.47 6.33 22.01
CA LYS A 213 -12.60 4.94 22.51
C LYS A 213 -12.20 3.94 21.41
N LEU A 214 -12.65 4.15 20.18
CA LEU A 214 -12.32 3.28 19.05
C LEU A 214 -10.84 3.35 18.65
N HIS A 215 -10.23 4.54 18.74
CA HIS A 215 -8.80 4.72 18.50
C HIS A 215 -7.95 3.96 19.53
N GLU A 216 -8.32 4.04 20.81
CA GLU A 216 -7.65 3.32 21.90
C GLU A 216 -7.77 1.80 21.71
N SER A 217 -8.97 1.29 21.41
CA SER A 217 -9.17 -0.14 21.11
C SER A 217 -8.32 -0.60 19.92
N ARG A 218 -8.21 0.21 18.85
CA ARG A 218 -7.32 -0.08 17.71
C ARG A 218 -5.84 -0.04 18.09
N GLY A 219 -5.47 0.82 19.03
CA GLY A 219 -4.11 0.90 19.58
C GLY A 219 -3.74 -0.38 20.32
N ASN A 220 -4.64 -0.90 21.15
CA ASN A 220 -4.44 -2.14 21.90
C ASN A 220 -4.36 -3.35 20.97
N LEU A 221 -5.27 -3.46 19.99
CA LEU A 221 -5.21 -4.51 18.98
C LEU A 221 -3.86 -4.51 18.25
N ARG A 222 -3.33 -3.34 17.86
CA ARG A 222 -2.02 -3.26 17.19
C ARG A 222 -0.87 -3.78 18.06
N LYS A 223 -0.94 -3.62 19.38
CA LYS A 223 0.07 -4.15 20.30
C LYS A 223 -0.04 -5.67 20.38
N GLU A 224 -1.24 -6.20 20.55
CA GLU A 224 -1.50 -7.65 20.62
C GLU A 224 -1.13 -8.37 19.32
N LEU A 225 -1.35 -7.74 18.17
CA LEU A 225 -1.00 -8.33 16.87
C LEU A 225 0.50 -8.36 16.57
N LYS A 226 1.34 -7.59 17.30
CA LYS A 226 2.76 -7.42 16.97
C LYS A 226 3.51 -8.76 16.97
N ASP A 227 3.22 -9.59 17.97
CA ASP A 227 3.95 -10.84 18.23
C ASP A 227 3.06 -12.09 18.07
N ALA A 228 1.80 -11.92 17.64
CA ALA A 228 0.86 -13.02 17.43
C ALA A 228 1.11 -13.77 16.09
N SER A 229 0.90 -15.09 16.08
CA SER A 229 0.88 -15.94 14.87
C SER A 229 -0.30 -15.61 13.95
N ASP A 230 -0.22 -16.01 12.67
CA ASP A 230 -1.24 -15.64 11.67
C ASP A 230 -2.64 -16.17 11.99
N GLU A 231 -2.76 -17.35 12.59
CA GLU A 231 -4.01 -17.93 13.07
C GLU A 231 -4.58 -17.10 14.23
N ASN A 232 -3.74 -16.76 15.21
CA ASN A 232 -4.15 -15.96 16.38
C ASN A 232 -4.50 -14.52 15.98
N ARG A 233 -3.83 -13.95 14.98
CA ARG A 233 -4.16 -12.63 14.42
C ARG A 233 -5.58 -12.59 13.86
N LYS A 234 -6.02 -13.64 13.15
CA LYS A 234 -7.40 -13.71 12.62
C LYS A 234 -8.42 -13.72 13.75
N VAL A 235 -8.21 -14.56 14.77
CA VAL A 235 -9.10 -14.66 15.94
C VAL A 235 -9.18 -13.33 16.69
N LEU A 236 -8.04 -12.66 16.93
CA LEU A 236 -8.00 -11.35 17.58
C LEU A 236 -8.73 -10.27 16.78
N ILE A 237 -8.60 -10.29 15.45
CA ILE A 237 -9.28 -9.34 14.57
C ILE A 237 -10.80 -9.59 14.55
N GLU A 238 -11.25 -10.84 14.51
CA GLU A 238 -12.68 -11.18 14.55
C GLU A 238 -13.33 -10.78 15.87
N LYS A 239 -12.68 -11.10 17.00
CA LYS A 239 -13.11 -10.67 18.32
C LYS A 239 -13.17 -9.14 18.41
N PHE A 240 -12.13 -8.44 17.94
CA PHE A 240 -12.12 -6.98 17.90
C PHE A 240 -13.27 -6.40 17.08
N LYS A 241 -13.58 -7.00 15.92
CA LYS A 241 -14.71 -6.55 15.07
C LYS A 241 -16.04 -6.74 15.78
N ALA A 242 -16.25 -7.87 16.46
CA ALA A 242 -17.46 -8.14 17.23
C ALA A 242 -17.61 -7.13 18.39
N ASP A 243 -16.57 -6.99 19.21
CA ASP A 243 -16.57 -6.15 20.43
C ASP A 243 -16.70 -4.65 20.14
N ASN A 244 -16.41 -4.21 18.91
CA ASN A 244 -16.47 -2.80 18.51
C ASN A 244 -17.53 -2.51 17.44
N LYS A 245 -18.37 -3.48 17.10
CA LYS A 245 -19.47 -3.31 16.13
C LYS A 245 -20.41 -2.17 16.55
N ASP A 246 -20.86 -2.18 17.81
CA ASP A 246 -21.80 -1.19 18.31
C ASP A 246 -21.19 0.22 18.34
N LYS A 247 -19.91 0.34 18.74
CA LYS A 247 -19.18 1.63 18.70
C LYS A 247 -19.04 2.17 17.28
N HIS A 248 -18.90 1.29 16.29
CA HIS A 248 -18.87 1.69 14.88
C HIS A 248 -20.23 2.18 14.39
N GLU A 249 -21.33 1.54 14.79
CA GLU A 249 -22.69 1.99 14.47
C GLU A 249 -23.04 3.29 15.20
N GLU A 250 -22.69 3.41 16.48
CA GLU A 250 -22.84 4.64 17.28
C GLU A 250 -22.07 5.81 16.64
N LEU A 251 -20.83 5.57 16.18
CA LEU A 251 -20.04 6.59 15.48
C LEU A 251 -20.69 7.01 14.17
N LYS A 252 -21.26 6.07 13.40
CA LYS A 252 -22.00 6.38 12.16
C LYS A 252 -23.25 7.21 12.45
N ALA A 253 -24.02 6.84 13.47
CA ALA A 253 -25.22 7.57 13.89
C ALA A 253 -24.86 9.00 14.34
N ALA A 254 -23.88 9.15 15.23
CA ALA A 254 -23.42 10.45 15.70
C ALA A 254 -22.89 11.35 14.55
N HIS A 255 -22.20 10.76 13.55
CA HIS A 255 -21.80 11.49 12.34
C HIS A 255 -22.99 11.93 11.48
N LYS A 256 -24.02 11.09 11.35
CA LYS A 256 -25.25 11.42 10.61
C LYS A 256 -25.98 12.58 11.29
N GLU A 257 -26.21 12.49 12.59
CA GLU A 257 -26.87 13.55 13.38
C GLU A 257 -26.09 14.87 13.35
N LEU A 258 -24.75 14.81 13.44
CA LEU A 258 -23.91 16.00 13.30
C LEU A 258 -24.06 16.63 11.91
N LYS A 259 -24.10 15.81 10.86
CA LYS A 259 -24.26 16.30 9.48
C LYS A 259 -25.63 16.94 9.26
N GLU A 260 -26.69 16.35 9.81
CA GLU A 260 -28.05 16.87 9.76
C GLU A 260 -28.17 18.18 10.54
N ALA A 261 -27.62 18.26 11.76
CA ALA A 261 -27.60 19.49 12.56
C ALA A 261 -26.86 20.63 11.86
N VAL A 262 -25.70 20.33 11.24
CA VAL A 262 -24.94 21.32 10.46
C VAL A 262 -25.70 21.76 9.20
N ARG A 263 -26.47 20.85 8.57
CA ARG A 263 -27.29 21.18 7.41
C ARG A 263 -28.47 22.06 7.80
N ALA A 264 -29.19 21.70 8.86
CA ALA A 264 -30.30 22.48 9.39
C ALA A 264 -29.86 23.90 9.77
N ALA A 265 -28.75 24.04 10.52
CA ALA A 265 -28.20 25.34 10.89
C ALA A 265 -27.76 26.19 9.67
N LYS A 266 -27.37 25.56 8.56
CA LYS A 266 -27.05 26.26 7.31
C LYS A 266 -28.31 26.74 6.58
N GLU A 267 -29.42 26.01 6.69
CA GLU A 267 -30.70 26.34 6.04
C GLU A 267 -31.50 27.38 6.84
N THR A 268 -31.27 27.55 8.15
CA THR A 268 -31.98 28.48 9.05
C THR A 268 -31.37 29.89 9.17
N GLY A 269 -30.48 30.32 8.27
CA GLY A 269 -30.11 31.74 8.17
C GLY A 269 -28.94 32.24 9.03
N ASP A 270 -27.83 31.49 9.07
CA ASP A 270 -26.51 32.06 9.39
C ASP A 270 -25.51 31.66 8.28
N SER A 271 -25.81 32.13 7.07
CA SER A 271 -24.96 31.91 5.91
C SER A 271 -23.75 32.85 5.99
N ARG A 272 -22.55 32.36 5.66
CA ARG A 272 -21.27 33.12 5.66
C ARG A 272 -21.21 34.26 4.60
N THR A 273 -22.35 34.79 4.19
CA THR A 273 -22.54 35.78 3.13
C THR A 273 -23.40 36.97 3.56
N SER A 274 -23.85 37.03 4.82
CA SER A 274 -24.42 38.24 5.42
C SER A 274 -23.33 39.07 6.11
N GLU A 275 -22.42 39.60 5.30
CA GLU A 275 -21.64 40.86 5.40
C GLU A 275 -20.56 40.89 4.32
#